data_AF-A0A7Y2MQE3-F1
#
_entry.id   AF-A0A7Y2MQE3-F1
#
_cell.length_a   1.000
_cell.length_b   1.000
_cell.length_c   1.000
_cell.angle_alpha   90.00
_cell.angle_beta   90.00
_cell.angle_gamma   90.00
#
_symmetry.space_group_name_H-M   'P 1'
#
loop_
_entity.id
_entity.type
_entity.pdbx_description
1 polymer ?
#
loop_
_entity_poly.entity_id
_entity_poly.type
_entity_poly.pdbx_seq_one_letter_code
_entity_poly.pdbx_strand_id
1 'polypeptide(L)'
;MYRLVFLSLILLAAGCCPKPYPSPEERTMSFKAKAGEIFENNIVIIPNSSGEVAVMYTQPERSNRNPMPTLQIVIYNLDTDEILHRATAVRGTVKWYSNEEVHIMSAPGQISRDEPMDKGYYFNVYTKETRK
;
A
#
# COMPACT_ATOMS: atom_id res chain seq x y z
N MET A 1 -5.38 45.99 -50.92
CA MET A 1 -4.51 44.91 -50.42
C MET A 1 -4.87 44.60 -48.97
N TYR A 2 -5.85 43.73 -48.73
CA TYR A 2 -6.14 43.21 -47.38
C TYR A 2 -6.73 41.82 -47.55
N ARG A 3 -5.92 40.77 -47.36
CA ARG A 3 -6.42 39.41 -47.13
C ARG A 3 -5.42 38.66 -46.26
N LEU A 4 -5.97 37.87 -45.34
CA LEU A 4 -5.35 36.79 -44.58
C LEU A 4 -4.53 37.20 -43.35
N VAL A 5 -5.22 37.75 -42.36
CA VAL A 5 -4.91 37.52 -40.95
C VAL A 5 -6.22 37.08 -40.30
N PHE A 6 -6.18 36.18 -39.32
CA PHE A 6 -7.32 35.57 -38.60
C PHE A 6 -7.89 34.29 -39.20
N LEU A 7 -7.19 33.15 -39.07
CA LEU A 7 -7.89 31.86 -38.89
C LEU A 7 -7.00 30.75 -38.27
N SER A 8 -6.27 31.05 -37.19
CA SER A 8 -5.35 30.06 -36.58
C SER A 8 -5.41 29.98 -35.05
N LEU A 9 -6.51 30.45 -34.42
CA LEU A 9 -6.57 30.65 -32.97
C LEU A 9 -7.80 29.98 -32.33
N ILE A 10 -8.18 28.80 -32.81
CA ILE A 10 -9.20 27.96 -32.18
C ILE A 10 -8.80 26.50 -32.39
N LEU A 11 -7.92 25.92 -31.54
CA LEU A 11 -7.74 24.45 -31.45
C LEU A 11 -6.83 23.96 -30.30
N LEU A 12 -6.71 24.70 -29.18
CA LEU A 12 -6.07 24.17 -27.96
C LEU A 12 -6.95 24.38 -26.72
N ALA A 13 -8.15 23.82 -26.78
CA ALA A 13 -8.93 23.47 -25.60
C ALA A 13 -9.30 21.99 -25.68
N ALA A 14 -8.31 21.14 -25.96
CA ALA A 14 -8.44 19.71 -25.69
C ALA A 14 -8.40 19.57 -24.16
N GLY A 15 -9.59 19.48 -23.57
CA GLY A 15 -9.78 19.46 -22.13
C GLY A 15 -8.93 18.37 -21.47
N CYS A 16 -8.23 18.77 -20.40
CA CYS A 16 -7.99 17.87 -19.28
C CYS A 16 -9.36 17.45 -18.73
N CYS A 17 -10.01 16.47 -19.35
CA CYS A 17 -11.08 15.76 -18.69
C CYS A 17 -10.43 15.02 -17.51
N PRO A 18 -10.81 15.30 -16.26
CA PRO A 18 -10.33 14.52 -15.13
C PRO A 18 -10.67 13.05 -15.43
N LYS A 19 -9.66 12.17 -15.36
CA LYS A 19 -9.91 10.73 -15.52
C LYS A 19 -11.00 10.34 -14.52
N PRO A 20 -12.03 9.61 -14.95
CA PRO A 20 -13.06 9.15 -14.03
C PRO A 20 -12.40 8.36 -12.92
N TYR A 21 -12.83 8.62 -11.68
CA TYR A 21 -12.28 7.95 -10.52
C TYR A 21 -12.57 6.44 -10.63
N PRO A 22 -11.57 5.56 -10.46
CA PRO A 22 -11.75 4.13 -10.67
C PRO A 22 -12.77 3.55 -9.69
N SER A 23 -13.62 2.68 -10.21
CA SER A 23 -14.58 1.92 -9.41
C SER A 23 -13.86 1.02 -8.38
N PRO A 24 -14.52 0.63 -7.28
CA PRO A 24 -13.93 -0.27 -6.29
C PRO A 24 -13.38 -1.60 -6.87
N GLU A 25 -14.02 -2.15 -7.90
CA GLU A 25 -13.56 -3.36 -8.59
C GLU A 25 -12.27 -3.13 -9.37
N GLU A 26 -12.17 -2.01 -10.12
CA GLU A 26 -10.96 -1.62 -10.83
C GLU A 26 -9.79 -1.39 -9.86
N ARG A 27 -10.07 -0.77 -8.71
CA ARG A 27 -9.05 -0.58 -7.65
C ARG A 27 -8.55 -1.91 -7.10
N THR A 28 -9.48 -2.83 -6.81
CA THR A 28 -9.14 -4.18 -6.32
C THR A 28 -8.32 -4.96 -7.34
N MET A 29 -8.66 -4.85 -8.63
CA MET A 29 -7.91 -5.49 -9.71
C MET A 29 -6.51 -4.90 -9.84
N SER A 30 -6.37 -3.58 -9.74
CA SER A 30 -5.07 -2.90 -9.78
C SER A 30 -4.17 -3.33 -8.62
N PHE A 31 -4.69 -3.39 -7.39
CA PHE A 31 -3.92 -3.89 -6.26
C PHE A 31 -3.46 -5.33 -6.46
N LYS A 32 -4.32 -6.21 -7.00
CA LYS A 32 -3.95 -7.61 -7.31
C LYS A 32 -2.83 -7.69 -8.34
N ALA A 33 -2.90 -6.88 -9.40
CA ALA A 33 -1.86 -6.81 -10.41
C ALA A 33 -0.53 -6.37 -9.80
N LYS A 34 -0.54 -5.27 -9.03
CA LYS A 34 0.66 -4.77 -8.34
C LYS A 34 1.21 -5.71 -7.30
N ALA A 35 0.35 -6.41 -6.56
CA ALA A 35 0.80 -7.40 -5.61
C ALA A 35 1.50 -8.58 -6.32
N GLY A 36 0.99 -9.03 -7.47
CA GLY A 36 1.62 -10.07 -8.28
C GLY A 36 2.95 -9.66 -8.93
N GLU A 37 3.17 -8.36 -9.17
CA GLU A 37 4.49 -7.83 -9.59
C GLU A 37 5.51 -7.88 -8.43
N ILE A 38 5.04 -7.71 -7.19
CA ILE A 38 5.90 -7.58 -6.00
C ILE A 38 6.17 -8.94 -5.35
N PHE A 39 5.18 -9.83 -5.36
CA PHE A 39 5.18 -11.08 -4.62
C PHE A 39 4.79 -12.25 -5.51
N GLU A 40 5.42 -13.40 -5.30
CA GLU A 40 5.18 -14.58 -6.13
C GLU A 40 3.84 -15.27 -5.82
N ASN A 41 3.50 -15.50 -4.54
CA ASN A 41 2.30 -16.24 -4.12
C ASN A 41 1.86 -15.87 -2.68
N ASN A 42 0.65 -16.29 -2.28
CA ASN A 42 0.08 -16.18 -0.92
C ASN A 42 0.02 -14.75 -0.37
N ILE A 43 -0.58 -13.87 -1.16
CA ILE A 43 -0.68 -12.44 -0.87
C ILE A 43 -2.04 -12.16 -0.24
N VAL A 44 -2.02 -11.45 0.87
CA VAL A 44 -3.21 -10.81 1.44
C VAL A 44 -3.15 -9.32 1.11
N ILE A 45 -4.27 -8.78 0.62
CA ILE A 45 -4.43 -7.36 0.31
C ILE A 45 -5.54 -6.82 1.20
N ILE A 46 -5.21 -5.78 1.97
CA ILE A 46 -6.14 -5.10 2.87
C ILE A 46 -6.17 -3.61 2.49
N PRO A 47 -7.16 -3.15 1.72
CA PRO A 47 -7.36 -1.72 1.46
C PRO A 47 -7.71 -0.99 2.75
N ASN A 48 -7.37 0.30 2.84
CA ASN A 48 -7.94 1.19 3.86
C ASN A 48 -9.43 1.49 3.54
N SER A 49 -10.08 2.24 4.42
CA SER A 49 -11.50 2.55 4.26
C SER A 49 -11.81 3.45 3.05
N SER A 50 -10.88 4.30 2.61
CA SER A 50 -11.04 5.07 1.37
C SER A 50 -10.80 4.24 0.10
N GLY A 51 -10.07 3.14 0.21
CA GLY A 51 -9.66 2.30 -0.92
C GLY A 51 -8.54 2.90 -1.77
N GLU A 52 -7.89 3.97 -1.30
CA GLU A 52 -6.79 4.67 -1.97
C GLU A 52 -5.44 4.01 -1.69
N VAL A 53 -5.29 3.44 -0.50
CA VAL A 53 -4.06 2.82 -0.03
C VAL A 53 -4.36 1.39 0.40
N ALA A 54 -3.46 0.46 0.08
CA ALA A 54 -3.56 -0.92 0.53
C ALA A 54 -2.29 -1.38 1.24
N VAL A 55 -2.48 -2.20 2.26
CA VAL A 55 -1.42 -3.04 2.81
C VAL A 55 -1.47 -4.37 2.08
N MET A 56 -0.34 -4.75 1.50
CA MET A 56 -0.14 -6.03 0.85
C MET A 56 0.93 -6.80 1.62
N TYR A 57 0.68 -8.06 1.93
CA TYR A 57 1.69 -8.87 2.60
C TYR A 57 1.63 -10.34 2.24
N THR A 58 2.77 -11.01 2.33
CA THR A 58 2.85 -12.46 2.19
C THR A 58 2.40 -13.15 3.47
N GLN A 59 1.67 -14.26 3.35
CA GLN A 59 1.28 -15.11 4.46
C GLN A 59 2.00 -16.47 4.38
N PRO A 60 3.28 -16.55 4.77
CA PRO A 60 3.99 -17.81 4.78
C PRO A 60 3.43 -18.75 5.85
N GLU A 61 3.19 -20.00 5.47
CA GLU A 61 2.75 -21.02 6.40
C GLU A 61 3.87 -21.39 7.38
N ARG A 62 3.49 -21.57 8.64
CA ARG A 62 4.39 -22.11 9.66
C ARG A 62 4.59 -23.60 9.40
N SER A 63 5.84 -24.03 9.32
CA SER A 63 6.19 -25.44 9.14
C SER A 63 7.45 -25.81 9.92
N ASN A 64 7.80 -27.10 9.95
CA ASN A 64 9.06 -27.54 10.56
C ASN A 64 10.30 -26.95 9.85
N ARG A 65 10.18 -26.64 8.54
CA ARG A 65 11.24 -25.99 7.76
C ARG A 65 11.23 -24.46 7.89
N ASN A 66 10.10 -23.88 8.31
CA ASN A 66 9.94 -22.46 8.54
C ASN A 66 9.20 -22.20 9.87
N PRO A 67 9.87 -22.40 11.02
CA PRO A 67 9.23 -22.29 12.33
C PRO A 67 8.92 -20.85 12.73
N MET A 68 9.57 -19.87 12.08
CA MET A 68 9.43 -18.43 12.31
C MET A 68 9.13 -17.72 10.99
N PRO A 69 7.90 -17.86 10.46
CA PRO A 69 7.54 -17.23 9.20
C PRO A 69 7.70 -15.71 9.29
N THR A 70 8.31 -15.12 8.27
CA THR A 70 8.51 -13.67 8.13
C THR A 70 7.50 -13.11 7.15
N LEU A 71 6.66 -12.18 7.61
CA LEU A 71 5.81 -11.41 6.71
C LEU A 71 6.68 -10.45 5.92
N GLN A 72 6.50 -10.41 4.60
CA GLN A 72 6.95 -9.30 3.77
C GLN A 72 5.76 -8.37 3.56
N ILE A 73 5.90 -7.10 3.89
CA ILE A 73 4.80 -6.13 3.92
C ILE A 73 5.16 -4.96 2.99
N VAL A 74 4.19 -4.56 2.17
CA VAL A 74 4.25 -3.37 1.32
C VAL A 74 2.99 -2.54 1.54
N ILE A 75 3.17 -1.24 1.76
CA ILE A 75 2.08 -0.26 1.79
C ILE A 75 2.15 0.52 0.48
N TYR A 76 1.05 0.57 -0.26
CA TYR A 76 1.02 1.08 -1.62
C TYR A 76 -0.18 1.98 -1.86
N ASN A 77 0.07 3.12 -2.52
CA ASN A 77 -0.93 4.10 -2.91
C ASN A 77 -1.31 3.93 -4.38
N LEU A 78 -2.59 3.71 -4.64
CA LEU A 78 -3.10 3.49 -5.99
C LEU A 78 -3.23 4.76 -6.81
N ASP A 79 -3.54 5.88 -6.17
CA ASP A 79 -3.75 7.16 -6.86
C ASP A 79 -2.42 7.72 -7.38
N THR A 80 -1.34 7.53 -6.61
CA THR A 80 0.01 7.99 -6.97
C THR A 80 0.88 6.91 -7.61
N ASP A 81 0.40 5.67 -7.70
CA ASP A 81 1.19 4.50 -8.15
C ASP A 81 2.53 4.38 -7.40
N GLU A 82 2.53 4.62 -6.08
CA GLU A 82 3.74 4.71 -5.26
C GLU A 82 3.75 3.65 -4.13
N ILE A 83 4.90 3.02 -3.93
CA ILE A 83 5.17 2.26 -2.71
C ILE A 83 5.52 3.25 -1.59
N LEU A 84 4.64 3.36 -0.61
CA LEU A 84 4.82 4.26 0.53
C LEU A 84 5.78 3.68 1.57
N HIS A 85 5.76 2.36 1.76
CA HIS A 85 6.60 1.70 2.76
C HIS A 85 6.86 0.23 2.44
N ARG A 86 8.02 -0.27 2.89
CA ARG A 86 8.37 -1.69 2.87
C ARG A 86 8.83 -2.11 4.26
N ALA A 87 8.33 -3.24 4.73
CA ALA A 87 8.67 -3.78 6.03
C ALA A 87 8.73 -5.30 6.03
N THR A 88 9.41 -5.84 7.03
CA THR A 88 9.36 -7.26 7.35
C THR A 88 9.04 -7.44 8.83
N ALA A 89 8.29 -8.49 9.16
CA ALA A 89 7.93 -8.79 10.54
C ALA A 89 7.98 -10.30 10.80
N VAL A 90 8.90 -10.74 11.66
CA VAL A 90 9.05 -12.14 12.04
C VAL A 90 7.92 -12.51 12.98
N ARG A 91 7.16 -13.56 12.63
CA ARG A 91 5.92 -13.94 13.32
C ARG A 91 4.99 -12.74 13.53
N GLY A 92 5.02 -11.81 12.58
CA GLY A 92 4.36 -10.54 12.74
C GLY A 92 2.87 -10.59 12.43
N THR A 93 2.24 -9.45 12.65
CA THR A 93 0.89 -9.16 12.17
C THR A 93 0.86 -7.74 11.64
N VAL A 94 0.06 -7.51 10.61
CA VAL A 94 -0.20 -6.18 10.09
C VAL A 94 -1.70 -5.94 10.01
N LYS A 95 -2.14 -4.75 10.42
CA LYS A 95 -3.53 -4.32 10.35
C LYS A 95 -3.62 -2.80 10.22
N TRP A 96 -4.70 -2.32 9.61
CA TRP A 96 -5.06 -0.92 9.72
C TRP A 96 -5.47 -0.61 11.16
N TYR A 97 -4.88 0.45 11.72
CA TYR A 97 -5.29 1.03 13.00
C TYR A 97 -6.33 2.13 12.79
N SER A 98 -6.14 2.94 11.75
CA SER A 98 -7.05 3.98 11.28
C SER A 98 -7.06 3.99 9.74
N ASN A 99 -7.74 4.96 9.10
CA ASN A 99 -7.64 5.11 7.65
C ASN A 99 -6.24 5.56 7.18
N GLU A 100 -5.45 6.11 8.11
CA GLU A 100 -4.16 6.75 7.83
C GLU A 100 -2.99 5.92 8.36
N GLU A 101 -3.23 5.02 9.31
CA GLU A 101 -2.17 4.37 10.06
C GLU A 101 -2.24 2.86 9.98
N VAL A 102 -1.11 2.27 9.64
CA VAL A 102 -0.91 0.82 9.61
C VAL A 102 -0.09 0.42 10.84
N HIS A 103 -0.61 -0.51 11.63
CA HIS A 103 0.09 -1.09 12.76
C HIS A 103 0.80 -2.37 12.31
N ILE A 104 2.13 -2.36 12.39
CA ILE A 104 2.99 -3.51 12.10
C ILE A 104 3.58 -3.99 13.42
N MET A 105 3.28 -5.22 13.80
CA MET A 105 3.79 -5.85 15.03
C MET A 105 4.66 -7.04 14.66
N SER A 106 5.75 -7.25 15.39
CA SER A 106 6.49 -8.51 15.40
C SER A 106 6.21 -9.23 16.71
N ALA A 107 5.91 -10.54 16.66
CA ALA A 107 5.79 -11.28 17.90
C ALA A 107 7.18 -11.36 18.57
N PRO A 108 7.26 -11.22 19.90
CA PRO A 108 8.52 -11.33 20.61
C PRO A 108 9.11 -12.72 20.40
N GLY A 109 10.45 -12.76 20.37
CA GLY A 109 11.22 -14.00 20.46
C GLY A 109 11.15 -14.60 21.87
N GLN A 110 12.25 -15.18 22.35
CA GLN A 110 12.35 -15.66 23.72
C GLN A 110 11.97 -14.54 24.70
N ILE A 111 10.92 -14.74 25.49
CA ILE A 111 10.36 -13.74 26.41
C ILE A 111 11.28 -13.67 27.63
N SER A 112 12.00 -12.56 27.79
CA SER A 112 12.43 -12.16 29.13
C SER A 112 11.21 -11.65 29.88
N ARG A 113 10.99 -12.07 31.13
CA ARG A 113 9.80 -11.72 31.93
C ARG A 113 9.64 -10.20 32.16
N ASP A 114 10.66 -9.41 31.82
CA ASP A 114 10.79 -8.01 32.23
C ASP A 114 10.64 -7.00 31.07
N GLU A 115 10.37 -7.41 29.82
CA GLU A 115 10.14 -6.47 28.70
C GLU A 115 8.68 -6.47 28.21
N PRO A 116 8.10 -5.30 27.87
CA PRO A 116 6.78 -5.21 27.26
C PRO A 116 6.72 -6.03 25.95
N MET A 117 5.65 -6.82 25.82
CA MET A 117 5.52 -7.92 24.86
C MET A 117 5.38 -7.51 23.39
N ASP A 118 5.06 -6.25 23.07
CA ASP A 118 4.77 -5.85 21.69
C ASP A 118 5.88 -4.94 21.13
N LYS A 119 6.74 -5.51 20.26
CA LYS A 119 7.63 -4.72 19.40
C LYS A 119 6.87 -4.43 18.10
N GLY A 120 6.08 -3.37 18.13
CA GLY A 120 5.34 -2.85 16.99
C GLY A 120 5.63 -1.38 16.71
N TYR A 121 5.15 -0.90 15.57
CA TYR A 121 5.12 0.51 15.24
C TYR A 121 3.91 0.82 14.34
N TYR A 122 3.49 2.08 14.38
CA TYR A 122 2.48 2.63 13.48
C TYR A 122 3.17 3.44 12.40
N PHE A 123 2.77 3.20 11.15
CA PHE A 123 3.21 3.97 9.99
C PHE A 123 2.04 4.82 9.48
N ASN A 124 2.22 6.13 9.38
CA ASN A 124 1.22 7.03 8.79
C ASN A 124 1.46 7.16 7.29
N VAL A 125 0.45 6.85 6.48
CA VAL A 125 0.54 6.76 5.02
C VAL A 125 0.58 8.12 4.32
N TYR A 126 0.14 9.19 4.98
CA TYR A 126 0.15 10.55 4.44
C TYR A 126 1.43 11.30 4.82
N THR A 127 1.90 11.17 6.07
CA THR A 127 3.13 11.83 6.51
C THR A 127 4.39 11.01 6.23
N LYS A 128 4.24 9.71 5.94
CA LYS A 128 5.35 8.74 5.79
C LYS A 128 6.21 8.60 7.06
N GLU A 129 5.64 8.94 8.22
CA GLU A 129 6.33 8.86 9.52
C GLU A 129 6.01 7.58 10.28
N THR A 130 6.93 7.18 11.16
CA THR A 130 6.79 6.01 12.03
C THR A 130 6.78 6.42 13.49
N ARG A 131 5.80 5.91 14.26
CA ARG A 131 5.74 6.03 15.73
C ARG A 131 5.77 4.66 16.40
N LYS A 132 6.46 4.56 17.54
CA LYS A 132 6.51 3.34 18.36
C LYS A 132 5.34 3.29 19.33
#